data_AF-A0A9J6ZX01-F1
#
_entry.id   AF-A0A9J6ZX01-F1
#
_cell.length_a   1.000
_cell.length_b   1.000
_cell.length_c   1.000
_cell.angle_alpha   90.00
_cell.angle_beta   90.00
_cell.angle_gamma   90.00
#
_symmetry.space_group_name_H-M   'P 1'
#
loop_
_entity.id
_entity.type
_entity.pdbx_description
1 polymer ?
#
loop_
_entity_poly.entity_id
_entity_poly.type
_entity_poly.pdbx_seq_one_letter_code
_entity_poly.pdbx_strand_id
1 'polypeptide(L)'
;MIGTITASRLNIRAQPSQQGRKLGEYSLGTLIDITGERLGWFEVLYQGQPAFLHADYVDLVEQPSRLIGRVTANLLNVRQQPDSNSAILGTLTAGNRVELLAQLEGWLEVEFNQGNAYVAREYVDLHPREAPQQGVVDANLLHVRSQASRQASSLGQLAAGSRVVIESRLGDWFEIPFGSSRGYVAATYIRTLQEAELLSGPIAENEEEEEDSSLAPAQPADEASRLPPLQRLPISGSSQARKVATTWNRYGGLLSRLSDEKQLDVACAVAVLCVESSGKGFEESNQGRMIIRFENHKLWKFWGRQHADDFHNHFRYKTSQTWKGHQWRATQGEEWHKFHGSQRAEWEVLKFARSIDNEAALKSISMGAPQIMGFHHEQIGYPSAEAMFDAFSNDIEAQIRGFFDFFSRTMVQRLQRQDFSSFAGLYNGSGQKQKYGSWIKQHYDALKQIAPR
;
A
#
# COMPACT_ATOMS: atom_id res chain seq x y z
N MET A 1 -10.16 7.10 25.83
CA MET A 1 -11.05 7.35 24.67
C MET A 1 -10.52 8.56 23.91
N ILE A 2 -10.91 8.76 22.66
CA ILE A 2 -10.56 9.98 21.91
C ILE A 2 -11.77 10.89 21.88
N GLY A 3 -11.57 12.18 22.20
CA GLY A 3 -12.57 13.22 22.06
C GLY A 3 -12.14 14.27 21.03
N THR A 4 -13.11 14.95 20.42
CA THR A 4 -12.89 16.13 19.58
C THR A 4 -13.57 17.34 20.21
N ILE A 5 -12.86 18.45 20.35
CA ILE A 5 -13.43 19.68 20.89
C ILE A 5 -14.43 20.28 19.90
N THR A 6 -15.64 20.59 20.36
CA THR A 6 -16.72 21.18 19.55
C THR A 6 -16.91 22.68 19.78
N ALA A 7 -16.33 23.23 20.86
CA ALA A 7 -16.35 24.66 21.13
C ALA A 7 -15.21 25.39 20.41
N SER A 8 -15.44 26.63 19.97
CA SER A 8 -14.40 27.51 19.40
C SER A 8 -13.18 27.63 20.32
N ARG A 9 -13.43 27.75 21.62
CA ARG A 9 -12.43 27.70 22.70
C ARG A 9 -13.02 26.98 23.90
N LEU A 10 -12.34 25.94 24.38
CA LEU A 10 -12.71 25.20 25.59
C LEU A 10 -11.64 25.34 26.65
N ASN A 11 -12.01 25.86 27.82
CA ASN A 11 -11.09 26.01 28.94
C ASN A 11 -10.74 24.66 29.57
N ILE A 12 -9.44 24.46 29.80
CA ILE A 12 -8.87 23.33 30.54
C ILE A 12 -8.77 23.73 32.01
N ARG A 13 -9.27 22.92 32.94
CA ARG A 13 -9.36 23.30 34.37
C ARG A 13 -8.66 22.33 35.30
N ALA A 14 -8.20 22.84 36.44
CA ALA A 14 -7.52 22.03 37.46
C ALA A 14 -8.47 21.10 38.27
N GLN A 15 -9.78 21.38 38.23
CA GLN A 15 -10.82 20.64 38.95
C GLN A 15 -12.08 20.54 38.06
N PRO A 16 -12.94 19.51 38.23
CA PRO A 16 -14.18 19.33 37.47
C PRO A 16 -15.27 20.31 37.94
N SER A 17 -15.02 21.61 37.75
CA SER A 17 -15.91 22.69 38.17
C SER A 17 -15.68 23.92 37.31
N GLN A 18 -16.75 24.67 37.01
CA GLN A 18 -16.66 25.94 36.30
C GLN A 18 -15.90 27.02 37.10
N GLN A 19 -15.77 26.85 38.42
CA GLN A 19 -14.97 27.72 39.29
C GLN A 19 -13.50 27.25 39.40
N GLY A 20 -13.17 26.06 38.88
CA GLY A 20 -11.79 25.55 38.90
C GLY A 20 -10.83 26.44 38.12
N ARG A 21 -9.61 26.63 38.63
CA ARG A 21 -8.58 27.46 37.98
C ARG A 21 -8.36 27.02 36.52
N LYS A 22 -8.40 27.98 35.58
CA LYS A 22 -8.04 27.76 34.17
C LYS A 22 -6.54 27.44 34.08
N LEU A 23 -6.21 26.31 33.48
CA LEU A 23 -4.85 25.86 33.19
C LEU A 23 -4.43 26.18 31.75
N GLY A 24 -5.39 26.25 30.84
CA GLY A 24 -5.16 26.49 29.41
C GLY A 24 -6.47 26.47 28.63
N GLU A 25 -6.37 26.35 27.30
CA GLU A 25 -7.52 26.19 26.41
C GLU A 25 -7.19 25.30 25.21
N TYR A 26 -8.20 24.56 24.75
CA TYR A 26 -8.19 23.88 23.46
C TYR A 26 -9.08 24.63 22.46
N SER A 27 -8.71 24.57 21.18
CA SER A 27 -9.50 25.16 20.10
C SER A 27 -10.43 24.13 19.46
N LEU A 28 -11.45 24.60 18.72
CA LEU A 28 -12.33 23.76 17.92
C LEU A 28 -11.56 22.73 17.08
N GLY A 29 -12.02 21.49 17.07
CA GLY A 29 -11.43 20.40 16.30
C GLY A 29 -10.21 19.75 16.94
N THR A 30 -9.73 20.26 18.09
CA THR A 30 -8.60 19.64 18.79
C THR A 30 -8.98 18.21 19.22
N LEU A 31 -8.14 17.23 18.88
CA LEU A 31 -8.26 15.86 19.35
C LEU A 31 -7.58 15.70 20.70
N ILE A 32 -8.23 15.00 21.63
CA ILE A 32 -7.77 14.80 23.01
C ILE A 32 -7.88 13.35 23.44
N ASP A 33 -6.95 12.91 24.29
CA ASP A 33 -7.06 11.64 25.01
C ASP A 33 -7.81 11.84 26.33
N ILE A 34 -8.97 11.23 26.43
CA ILE A 34 -9.81 11.18 27.63
C ILE A 34 -9.36 9.98 28.47
N THR A 35 -8.90 10.26 29.70
CA THR A 35 -8.43 9.26 30.66
C THR A 35 -9.51 8.84 31.65
N GLY A 36 -10.58 9.62 31.77
CA GLY A 36 -11.71 9.29 32.63
C GLY A 36 -12.86 10.27 32.44
N GLU A 37 -13.98 9.97 33.09
CA GLU A 37 -15.13 10.84 33.15
C GLU A 37 -15.69 10.82 34.57
N ARG A 38 -16.02 12.01 35.09
CA ARG A 38 -16.75 12.13 36.35
C ARG A 38 -17.58 13.40 36.40
N LEU A 39 -18.81 13.28 36.87
CA LEU A 39 -19.69 14.41 37.16
C LEU A 39 -19.89 15.37 35.96
N GLY A 40 -19.94 14.85 34.73
CA GLY A 40 -20.06 15.67 33.52
C GLY A 40 -18.76 16.36 33.07
N TRP A 41 -17.61 15.90 33.57
CA TRP A 41 -16.29 16.37 33.15
C TRP A 41 -15.44 15.21 32.65
N PHE A 42 -14.81 15.40 31.50
CA PHE A 42 -13.74 14.53 31.03
C PHE A 42 -12.43 14.89 31.71
N GLU A 43 -11.73 13.86 32.19
CA GLU A 43 -10.36 13.93 32.69
C GLU A 43 -9.39 13.71 31.53
N VAL A 44 -8.34 14.53 31.48
CA VAL A 44 -7.27 14.50 30.48
C VAL A 44 -5.91 14.75 31.14
N LEU A 45 -4.83 14.43 30.44
CA LEU A 45 -3.48 14.85 30.79
C LEU A 45 -3.14 16.13 30.03
N TYR A 46 -2.95 17.25 30.75
CA TYR A 46 -2.51 18.52 30.18
C TYR A 46 -1.14 18.89 30.76
N GLN A 47 -0.14 19.01 29.90
CA GLN A 47 1.26 19.28 30.30
C GLN A 47 1.78 18.30 31.37
N GLY A 48 1.38 17.03 31.27
CA GLY A 48 1.78 15.97 32.21
C GLY A 48 1.03 15.97 33.54
N GLN A 49 0.00 16.80 33.72
CA GLN A 49 -0.82 16.85 34.94
C GLN A 49 -2.30 16.53 34.64
N PRO A 50 -3.02 15.87 35.56
CA PRO A 50 -4.46 15.69 35.43
C PRO A 50 -5.21 17.03 35.32
N ALA A 51 -6.13 17.11 34.37
CA ALA A 51 -6.95 18.29 34.12
C ALA A 51 -8.35 17.89 33.63
N PHE A 52 -9.28 18.85 33.60
CA PHE A 52 -10.69 18.61 33.37
C PHE A 52 -11.26 19.52 32.28
N LEU A 53 -12.12 18.92 31.45
CA LEU A 53 -12.88 19.55 30.38
C LEU A 53 -14.36 19.26 30.60
N HIS A 54 -15.24 20.22 30.32
CA HIS A 54 -16.67 19.99 30.45
C HIS A 54 -17.15 19.10 29.28
N ALA A 55 -17.87 18.02 29.58
CA ALA A 55 -18.19 16.97 28.62
C ALA A 55 -19.04 17.46 27.44
N ASP A 56 -19.97 18.39 27.67
CA ASP A 56 -20.84 18.98 26.63
C ASP A 56 -20.10 19.62 25.43
N TYR A 57 -18.80 19.90 25.56
CA TYR A 57 -17.99 20.51 24.50
C TYR A 57 -16.98 19.55 23.86
N VAL A 58 -17.20 18.25 24.06
CA VAL A 58 -16.33 17.18 23.57
C VAL A 58 -17.18 16.08 22.97
N ASP A 59 -17.06 15.88 21.66
CA ASP A 59 -17.67 14.74 20.97
C ASP A 59 -16.72 13.55 21.02
N LEU A 60 -17.22 12.39 21.44
CA LEU A 60 -16.45 11.15 21.42
C LEU A 60 -16.25 10.67 19.98
N VAL A 61 -15.02 10.30 19.65
CA VAL A 61 -14.71 9.70 18.35
C VAL A 61 -15.06 8.21 18.40
N GLU A 62 -16.26 7.87 17.96
CA GLU A 62 -16.76 6.49 17.95
C GLU A 62 -16.12 5.60 16.88
N GLN A 63 -15.60 6.20 15.81
CA GLN A 63 -14.98 5.49 14.68
C GLN A 63 -13.52 5.92 14.52
N PRO A 64 -12.56 5.22 15.17
CA PRO A 64 -11.13 5.52 15.05
C PRO A 64 -10.61 5.53 13.61
N SER A 65 -11.26 4.80 12.69
CA SER A 65 -10.92 4.79 11.25
C SER A 65 -11.10 6.14 10.55
N ARG A 66 -11.86 7.06 11.15
CA ARG A 66 -11.96 8.47 10.73
C ARG A 66 -10.76 9.30 11.13
N LEU A 67 -9.80 8.73 11.85
CA LEU A 67 -8.54 9.37 12.19
C LEU A 67 -7.39 8.74 11.42
N ILE A 68 -6.34 9.52 11.28
CA ILE A 68 -5.03 9.09 10.80
C ILE A 68 -4.01 9.46 11.87
N GLY A 69 -2.97 8.64 12.02
CA GLY A 69 -1.85 8.95 12.89
C GLY A 69 -0.64 9.39 12.10
N ARG A 70 0.14 10.32 12.63
CA ARG A 70 1.47 10.67 12.13
C ARG A 70 2.51 10.45 13.23
N VAL A 71 3.53 9.67 12.90
CA VAL A 71 4.60 9.35 13.84
C VAL A 71 5.42 10.60 14.13
N THR A 72 5.66 10.89 15.41
CA THR A 72 6.46 12.04 15.86
C THR A 72 7.88 11.64 16.26
N ALA A 73 8.09 10.38 16.66
CA ALA A 73 9.40 9.87 17.03
C ALA A 73 10.30 9.64 15.82
N ASN A 74 11.61 9.89 15.98
CA ASN A 74 12.62 9.58 14.96
C ASN A 74 12.58 8.10 14.56
N LEU A 75 12.33 7.22 15.53
CA LEU A 75 12.15 5.79 15.32
C LEU A 75 11.12 5.25 16.32
N LEU A 76 10.07 4.64 15.81
CA LEU A 76 8.97 4.06 16.56
C LEU A 76 8.85 2.58 16.20
N ASN A 77 8.92 1.70 17.19
CA ASN A 77 8.70 0.26 16.98
C ASN A 77 7.22 -0.04 16.75
N VAL A 78 6.94 -0.87 15.75
CA VAL A 78 5.63 -1.44 15.49
C VAL A 78 5.62 -2.87 15.99
N ARG A 79 4.63 -3.22 16.80
CA ARG A 79 4.64 -4.43 17.62
C ARG A 79 3.47 -5.36 17.36
N GLN A 80 3.65 -6.63 17.67
CA GLN A 80 2.64 -7.65 17.45
C GLN A 80 1.47 -7.58 18.44
N GLN A 81 1.71 -7.09 19.66
CA GLN A 81 0.72 -6.91 20.72
C GLN A 81 0.91 -5.53 21.38
N PRO A 82 -0.09 -4.99 22.09
CA PRO A 82 0.01 -3.72 22.82
C PRO A 82 0.84 -3.88 24.11
N ASP A 83 2.08 -4.32 23.96
CA ASP A 83 3.04 -4.60 25.03
C ASP A 83 4.45 -4.28 24.54
N SER A 84 5.23 -3.55 25.36
CA SER A 84 6.61 -3.16 25.09
C SER A 84 7.58 -4.33 25.00
N ASN A 85 7.21 -5.51 25.51
CA ASN A 85 8.02 -6.72 25.43
C ASN A 85 7.64 -7.63 24.25
N SER A 86 6.57 -7.32 23.53
CA SER A 86 6.12 -8.14 22.40
C SER A 86 7.02 -8.00 21.18
N ALA A 87 6.95 -8.99 20.28
CA ALA A 87 7.75 -9.05 19.07
C ALA A 87 7.61 -7.78 18.22
N ILE A 88 8.74 -7.23 17.79
CA ILE A 88 8.81 -6.10 16.88
C ILE A 88 8.56 -6.61 15.46
N LEU A 89 7.51 -6.10 14.83
CA LEU A 89 7.13 -6.40 13.45
C LEU A 89 7.83 -5.48 12.45
N GLY A 90 8.22 -4.28 12.88
CA GLY A 90 8.92 -3.30 12.05
C GLY A 90 9.14 -1.98 12.80
N THR A 91 9.55 -0.96 12.05
CA THR A 91 9.76 0.39 12.59
C THR A 91 9.16 1.44 11.67
N LEU A 92 8.73 2.55 12.27
CA LEU A 92 8.28 3.76 11.60
C LEU A 92 9.19 4.91 12.02
N THR A 93 9.21 5.98 11.25
CA THR A 93 10.03 7.18 11.46
C THR A 93 9.14 8.43 11.43
N ALA A 94 9.68 9.54 11.91
CA ALA A 94 8.93 10.80 12.00
C ALA A 94 8.28 11.18 10.64
N GLY A 95 7.01 11.57 10.71
CA GLY A 95 6.17 11.91 9.56
C GLY A 95 5.46 10.72 8.90
N ASN A 96 5.85 9.47 9.17
CA ASN A 96 5.14 8.32 8.62
C ASN A 96 3.67 8.30 9.08
N ARG A 97 2.78 8.00 8.15
CA ARG A 97 1.34 7.92 8.37
C ARG A 97 0.94 6.50 8.77
N VAL A 98 0.05 6.38 9.75
CA VAL A 98 -0.58 5.12 10.17
C VAL A 98 -2.10 5.24 10.09
N GLU A 99 -2.76 4.16 9.68
CA GLU A 99 -4.22 4.07 9.70
C GLU A 99 -4.67 3.55 11.06
N LEU A 100 -5.52 4.30 11.76
CA LEU A 100 -6.02 3.92 13.08
C LEU A 100 -7.16 2.90 12.94
N LEU A 101 -7.05 1.79 13.67
CA LEU A 101 -8.09 0.77 13.76
C LEU A 101 -8.79 0.84 15.12
N ALA A 102 -8.03 0.98 16.20
CA ALA A 102 -8.54 1.12 17.55
C ALA A 102 -7.56 1.87 18.47
N GLN A 103 -8.06 2.34 19.61
CA GLN A 103 -7.24 2.85 20.70
C GLN A 103 -7.41 1.96 21.92
N LEU A 104 -6.28 1.55 22.51
CA LEU A 104 -6.18 0.86 23.78
C LEU A 104 -5.42 1.75 24.78
N GLU A 105 -5.35 1.32 26.03
CA GLU A 105 -4.60 2.04 27.07
C GLU A 105 -3.11 2.15 26.68
N GLY A 106 -2.64 3.36 26.35
CA GLY A 106 -1.26 3.62 25.94
C GLY A 106 -0.87 3.13 24.54
N TRP A 107 -1.76 2.46 23.80
CA TRP A 107 -1.46 1.86 22.50
C TRP A 107 -2.50 2.23 21.45
N LEU A 108 -2.03 2.32 20.21
CA LEU A 108 -2.86 2.42 19.02
C LEU A 108 -2.76 1.10 18.26
N GLU A 109 -3.91 0.49 17.97
CA GLU A 109 -3.98 -0.56 16.96
C GLU A 109 -4.03 0.11 15.60
N VAL A 110 -3.08 -0.26 14.73
CA VAL A 110 -2.87 0.33 13.42
C VAL A 110 -2.81 -0.72 12.35
N GLU A 111 -3.14 -0.34 11.12
CA GLU A 111 -2.78 -1.16 9.96
C GLU A 111 -1.28 -0.98 9.68
N PHE A 112 -0.53 -2.07 9.77
CA PHE A 112 0.89 -2.13 9.44
C PHE A 112 1.18 -3.41 8.68
N ASN A 113 1.89 -3.30 7.55
CA ASN A 113 2.29 -4.47 6.77
C ASN A 113 1.12 -5.39 6.43
N GLN A 114 -0.03 -4.78 6.11
CA GLN A 114 -1.22 -5.49 5.62
C GLN A 114 -1.92 -6.34 6.70
N GLY A 115 -1.64 -6.09 7.98
CA GLY A 115 -2.30 -6.68 9.14
C GLY A 115 -2.36 -5.71 10.32
N ASN A 116 -2.92 -6.16 11.43
CA ASN A 116 -3.04 -5.35 12.64
C ASN A 116 -1.72 -5.40 13.42
N ALA A 117 -1.28 -4.24 13.88
CA ALA A 117 -0.13 -4.10 14.75
C ALA A 117 -0.37 -2.97 15.76
N TYR A 118 0.59 -2.79 16.67
CA TYR A 118 0.45 -1.87 17.78
C TYR A 118 1.63 -0.91 17.83
N VAL A 119 1.33 0.37 17.98
CA VAL A 119 2.31 1.43 18.21
C VAL A 119 1.97 2.18 19.49
N ALA A 120 2.98 2.66 20.21
CA ALA A 120 2.75 3.40 21.43
C ALA A 120 2.09 4.76 21.11
N ARG A 121 0.98 5.06 21.80
CA ARG A 121 0.12 6.23 21.56
C ARG A 121 0.89 7.55 21.70
N GLU A 122 1.86 7.61 22.60
CA GLU A 122 2.65 8.82 22.90
C GLU A 122 3.50 9.33 21.72
N TYR A 123 3.80 8.48 20.73
CA TYR A 123 4.65 8.82 19.58
C TYR A 123 3.86 9.05 18.28
N VAL A 124 2.56 9.26 18.38
CA VAL A 124 1.68 9.44 17.21
C VAL A 124 0.76 10.63 17.43
N ASP A 125 0.83 11.62 16.56
CA ASP A 125 -0.15 12.71 16.51
C ASP A 125 -1.34 12.27 15.68
N LEU A 126 -2.55 12.43 16.21
CA LEU A 126 -3.78 12.06 15.53
C LEU A 126 -4.38 13.27 14.82
N HIS A 127 -4.91 13.03 13.62
CA HIS A 127 -5.60 14.03 12.82
C HIS A 127 -6.90 13.44 12.25
N PRO A 128 -7.93 14.26 12.04
CA PRO A 128 -9.08 13.85 11.25
C PRO A 128 -8.66 13.40 9.85
N ARG A 129 -9.26 12.32 9.36
CA ARG A 129 -9.14 11.92 7.96
C ARG A 129 -9.96 12.88 7.12
N GLU A 130 -9.28 13.64 6.29
CA GLU A 130 -9.92 14.51 5.30
C GLU A 130 -10.42 13.68 4.11
N ALA A 131 -11.49 14.15 3.47
CA ALA A 131 -11.92 13.58 2.21
C ALA A 131 -10.86 13.88 1.13
N PRO A 132 -10.53 12.92 0.25
CA PRO A 132 -9.58 13.17 -0.81
C PRO A 132 -10.04 14.32 -1.71
N GLN A 133 -9.11 15.23 -2.03
CA GLN A 133 -9.36 16.36 -2.93
C GLN A 133 -8.67 16.12 -4.27
N GLN A 134 -9.18 16.72 -5.33
CA GLN A 134 -8.54 16.68 -6.64
C GLN A 134 -7.73 17.96 -6.85
N GLY A 135 -6.56 17.84 -7.45
CA GLY A 135 -5.70 18.95 -7.80
C GLY A 135 -5.05 18.80 -9.16
N VAL A 136 -4.53 19.90 -9.69
CA VAL A 136 -3.78 19.94 -10.94
C VAL A 136 -2.42 20.58 -10.70
N VAL A 137 -1.38 19.98 -11.26
CA VAL A 137 -0.01 20.50 -11.17
C VAL A 137 0.12 21.79 -11.98
N ASP A 138 0.50 22.87 -11.31
CA ASP A 138 0.65 24.22 -11.88
C ASP A 138 2.14 24.62 -12.08
N ALA A 139 3.05 23.66 -11.91
CA ALA A 139 4.46 23.83 -12.22
C ALA A 139 4.85 23.04 -13.47
N ASN A 140 5.80 23.56 -14.27
CA ASN A 140 6.34 22.85 -15.44
C ASN A 140 6.78 21.42 -15.12
N LEU A 141 7.43 21.25 -13.96
CA LEU A 141 7.88 19.96 -13.44
C LEU A 141 7.87 20.01 -11.90
N LEU A 142 7.07 19.15 -11.27
CA LEU A 142 6.90 19.09 -9.83
C LEU A 142 7.49 17.81 -9.26
N HIS A 143 8.45 17.93 -8.35
CA HIS A 143 9.02 16.77 -7.66
C HIS A 143 8.07 16.20 -6.61
N VAL A 144 7.92 14.88 -6.62
CA VAL A 144 7.28 14.11 -5.55
C VAL A 144 8.36 13.59 -4.61
N ARG A 145 8.21 13.84 -3.31
CA ARG A 145 9.23 13.54 -2.29
C ARG A 145 8.78 12.51 -1.28
N SER A 146 9.75 11.86 -0.63
CA SER A 146 9.48 10.80 0.36
C SER A 146 8.94 11.30 1.70
N GLN A 147 9.12 12.59 2.01
CA GLN A 147 8.61 13.26 3.21
C GLN A 147 8.20 14.71 2.87
N ALA A 148 7.42 15.34 3.73
CA ALA A 148 7.00 16.74 3.65
C ALA A 148 8.17 17.71 3.92
N SER A 149 9.21 17.65 3.09
CA SER A 149 10.46 18.40 3.25
C SER A 149 11.15 18.58 1.90
N ARG A 150 11.75 19.77 1.68
CA ARG A 150 12.51 20.05 0.46
C ARG A 150 13.84 19.30 0.40
N GLN A 151 14.29 18.77 1.54
CA GLN A 151 15.51 17.99 1.67
C GLN A 151 15.27 16.48 1.51
N ALA A 152 14.01 16.04 1.52
CA ALA A 152 13.65 14.65 1.33
C ALA A 152 13.97 14.16 -0.08
N SER A 153 14.31 12.87 -0.20
CA SER A 153 14.62 12.21 -1.46
C SER A 153 13.46 12.35 -2.45
N SER A 154 13.79 12.56 -3.72
CA SER A 154 12.81 12.57 -4.81
C SER A 154 12.38 11.14 -5.09
N LEU A 155 11.07 10.87 -5.02
CA LEU A 155 10.45 9.62 -5.44
C LEU A 155 10.13 9.63 -6.95
N GLY A 156 9.87 10.81 -7.51
CA GLY A 156 9.59 10.98 -8.92
C GLY A 156 9.22 12.42 -9.24
N GLN A 157 8.62 12.64 -10.41
CA GLN A 157 8.22 13.95 -10.91
C GLN A 157 6.86 13.88 -11.60
N LEU A 158 6.14 15.00 -11.59
CA LEU A 158 4.86 15.20 -12.26
C LEU A 158 4.99 16.37 -13.23
N ALA A 159 4.47 16.23 -14.44
CA ALA A 159 4.46 17.30 -15.44
C ALA A 159 3.34 18.32 -15.17
N ALA A 160 3.47 19.54 -15.71
CA ALA A 160 2.39 20.53 -15.71
C ALA A 160 1.07 19.94 -16.23
N GLY A 161 -0.04 20.35 -15.62
CA GLY A 161 -1.37 19.87 -15.97
C GLY A 161 -1.72 18.46 -15.46
N SER A 162 -0.77 17.73 -14.86
CA SER A 162 -1.06 16.41 -14.28
C SER A 162 -2.13 16.53 -13.20
N ARG A 163 -3.10 15.63 -13.21
CA ARG A 163 -4.09 15.51 -12.13
C ARG A 163 -3.53 14.68 -10.98
N VAL A 164 -3.82 15.12 -9.76
CA VAL A 164 -3.41 14.42 -8.53
C VAL A 164 -4.59 14.30 -7.56
N VAL A 165 -4.62 13.19 -6.83
CA VAL A 165 -5.48 13.03 -5.67
C VAL A 165 -4.69 13.43 -4.42
N ILE A 166 -5.21 14.39 -3.67
CA ILE A 166 -4.66 14.88 -2.42
C ILE A 166 -5.36 14.12 -1.30
N GLU A 167 -4.64 13.30 -0.55
CA GLU A 167 -5.19 12.54 0.58
C GLU A 167 -5.14 13.31 1.90
N SER A 168 -4.17 14.23 2.05
CA SER A 168 -4.12 15.13 3.19
C SER A 168 -3.14 16.30 2.97
N ARG A 169 -3.22 17.30 3.84
CA ARG A 169 -2.28 18.42 3.90
C ARG A 169 -1.40 18.35 5.16
N LEU A 170 -0.10 18.60 5.00
CA LEU A 170 0.87 18.74 6.08
C LEU A 170 1.66 20.04 5.89
N GLY A 171 1.17 21.12 6.50
CA GLY A 171 1.72 22.45 6.31
C GLY A 171 1.69 22.88 4.84
N ASP A 172 2.86 23.09 4.25
CA ASP A 172 3.04 23.50 2.85
C ASP A 172 3.16 22.31 1.87
N TRP A 173 2.78 21.11 2.31
CA TRP A 173 2.86 19.89 1.51
C TRP A 173 1.50 19.21 1.40
N PHE A 174 1.21 18.68 0.22
CA PHE A 174 0.15 17.72 0.01
C PHE A 174 0.73 16.32 -0.01
N GLU A 175 0.11 15.41 0.73
CA GLU A 175 0.34 13.97 0.61
C GLU A 175 -0.57 13.42 -0.49
N ILE A 176 0.03 12.72 -1.45
CA ILE A 176 -0.66 12.14 -2.61
C ILE A 176 -0.33 10.66 -2.72
N PRO A 177 -1.23 9.81 -3.24
CA PRO A 177 -0.85 8.50 -3.73
C PRO A 177 0.20 8.65 -4.83
N PHE A 178 1.31 7.93 -4.74
CA PHE A 178 2.37 7.95 -5.73
C PHE A 178 3.02 6.58 -5.85
N GLY A 179 2.70 5.87 -6.93
CA GLY A 179 3.01 4.45 -7.09
C GLY A 179 2.34 3.59 -6.01
N SER A 180 3.10 2.69 -5.38
CA SER A 180 2.63 1.83 -4.28
C SER A 180 2.67 2.47 -2.88
N SER A 181 3.12 3.72 -2.80
CA SER A 181 3.36 4.45 -1.56
C SER A 181 2.67 5.81 -1.61
N ARG A 182 2.91 6.61 -0.56
CA ARG A 182 2.52 8.01 -0.53
C ARG A 182 3.73 8.88 -0.80
N GLY A 183 3.52 9.94 -1.58
CA GLY A 183 4.51 10.96 -1.86
C GLY A 183 4.02 12.33 -1.39
N TYR A 184 4.96 13.25 -1.25
CA TYR A 184 4.70 14.62 -0.82
C TYR A 184 5.07 15.59 -1.92
N VAL A 185 4.13 16.45 -2.29
CA VAL A 185 4.33 17.54 -3.26
C VAL A 185 4.12 18.87 -2.56
N ALA A 186 4.87 19.90 -2.97
CA ALA A 186 4.69 21.23 -2.38
C ALA A 186 3.35 21.82 -2.82
N ALA A 187 2.53 22.20 -1.83
CA ALA A 187 1.14 22.64 -2.04
C ALA A 187 1.03 23.87 -2.94
N THR A 188 2.04 24.75 -2.91
CA THR A 188 2.11 25.95 -3.76
C THR A 188 2.14 25.67 -5.26
N TYR A 189 2.37 24.43 -5.69
CA TYR A 189 2.41 24.03 -7.10
C TYR A 189 1.23 23.14 -7.50
N ILE A 190 0.22 23.04 -6.63
CA ILE A 190 -1.01 22.31 -6.91
C ILE A 190 -2.18 23.29 -6.80
N ARG A 191 -2.92 23.44 -7.90
CA ARG A 191 -4.20 24.16 -7.91
C ARG A 191 -5.30 23.16 -7.58
N THR A 192 -6.01 23.36 -6.47
CA THR A 192 -7.12 22.48 -6.11
C THR A 192 -8.33 22.75 -7.02
N LEU A 193 -9.08 21.70 -7.39
CA LEU A 193 -10.21 21.87 -8.31
C LEU A 193 -11.40 22.61 -7.68
N GLN A 194 -11.55 22.53 -6.35
CA GLN A 194 -12.55 23.31 -5.62
C GLN A 194 -12.27 24.83 -5.71
N GLU A 195 -11.00 25.22 -5.70
CA GLU A 195 -10.56 26.60 -5.88
C GLU A 195 -10.64 27.05 -7.35
N ALA A 196 -10.47 26.12 -8.30
CA ALA A 196 -10.66 26.39 -9.73
C ALA A 196 -12.11 26.77 -10.07
N GLU A 197 -13.10 26.10 -9.46
CA GLU A 197 -14.52 26.40 -9.61
C GLU A 197 -14.91 27.73 -8.94
N LEU A 198 -14.26 28.12 -7.85
CA LEU A 198 -14.46 29.42 -7.19
C LEU A 198 -13.84 30.60 -7.96
N LEU A 199 -12.75 30.35 -8.70
CA LEU A 199 -12.04 31.37 -9.50
C LEU A 199 -12.59 31.50 -10.92
N SER A 200 -13.27 30.47 -11.44
CA SER A 200 -14.09 30.57 -12.64
C SER A 200 -15.47 31.08 -12.23
N GLY A 201 -15.58 32.39 -12.02
CA GLY A 201 -16.84 33.06 -11.67
C GLY A 201 -18.01 32.71 -12.62
N PRO A 202 -19.26 33.06 -12.24
CA PRO A 202 -20.45 32.61 -12.97
C PRO A 202 -20.34 32.97 -14.45
N ILE A 203 -20.32 31.92 -15.29
CA ILE A 203 -20.37 32.05 -16.73
C ILE A 203 -21.74 32.64 -17.05
N ALA A 204 -21.75 33.86 -17.60
CA ALA A 204 -22.94 34.44 -18.20
C ALA A 204 -23.43 33.51 -19.30
N GLU A 205 -24.68 33.07 -19.15
CA GLU A 205 -25.43 32.31 -20.16
C GLU A 205 -25.44 33.11 -21.46
N ASN A 206 -24.74 32.60 -22.47
CA ASN A 206 -25.12 32.84 -23.86
C ASN A 206 -25.64 31.51 -24.38
N GLU A 207 -26.96 31.46 -24.52
CA GLU A 207 -27.73 30.47 -25.25
C GLU A 207 -27.32 30.51 -26.73
N GLU A 208 -26.68 29.46 -27.23
CA GLU A 208 -26.93 28.99 -28.59
C GLU A 208 -27.01 27.45 -28.54
N GLU A 209 -28.23 26.98 -28.74
CA GLU A 209 -28.61 25.58 -28.94
C GLU A 209 -28.05 25.07 -30.26
N GLU A 210 -27.39 23.91 -30.27
CA GLU A 210 -27.57 22.94 -31.37
C GLU A 210 -27.59 21.52 -30.81
N GLU A 211 -28.68 20.82 -31.15
CA GLU A 211 -29.01 19.44 -30.79
C GLU A 211 -28.13 18.42 -31.52
N ASP A 212 -27.49 17.52 -30.78
CA ASP A 212 -27.35 16.11 -31.18
C ASP A 212 -27.36 15.23 -29.91
N SER A 213 -28.56 15.01 -29.38
CA SER A 213 -28.76 14.20 -28.18
C SER A 213 -29.09 12.74 -28.54
N SER A 214 -28.05 11.95 -28.77
CA SER A 214 -28.09 10.53 -28.42
C SER A 214 -26.75 10.06 -27.84
N LEU A 215 -26.34 10.68 -26.74
CA LEU A 215 -25.34 10.11 -25.85
C LEU A 215 -26.04 9.68 -24.57
N ALA A 216 -26.12 8.36 -24.39
CA ALA A 216 -26.44 7.72 -23.13
C ALA A 216 -25.59 8.35 -22.00
N PRO A 217 -26.10 8.44 -20.76
CA PRO A 217 -25.36 9.01 -19.65
C PRO A 217 -24.00 8.31 -19.55
N ALA A 218 -22.93 9.09 -19.71
CA ALA A 218 -21.58 8.62 -19.53
C ALA A 218 -21.49 7.98 -18.13
N GLN A 219 -21.27 6.66 -18.09
CA GLN A 219 -20.91 6.00 -16.85
C GLN A 219 -19.65 6.68 -16.29
N PRO A 220 -19.57 6.94 -14.97
CA PRO A 220 -18.49 7.73 -14.42
C PRO A 220 -17.16 7.01 -14.65
N ALA A 221 -16.25 7.69 -15.37
CA ALA A 221 -14.90 7.25 -15.67
C ALA A 221 -13.99 7.08 -14.42
N ASP A 222 -14.56 7.13 -13.22
CA ASP A 222 -13.88 7.19 -11.92
C ASP A 222 -13.91 5.86 -11.13
N GLU A 223 -14.67 4.86 -11.60
CA GLU A 223 -14.65 3.48 -11.07
C GLU A 223 -13.56 2.61 -11.73
N ALA A 224 -13.16 2.93 -12.96
CA ALA A 224 -12.32 2.08 -13.79
C ALA A 224 -10.84 1.99 -13.36
N SER A 225 -10.38 2.76 -12.36
CA SER A 225 -8.97 2.80 -11.92
C SER A 225 -8.77 2.47 -10.43
N ARG A 226 -9.83 2.10 -9.69
CA ARG A 226 -9.70 1.88 -8.25
C ARG A 226 -9.13 0.48 -7.95
N LEU A 227 -8.03 0.45 -7.18
CA LEU A 227 -7.50 -0.77 -6.58
C LEU A 227 -8.50 -1.38 -5.57
N PRO A 228 -8.93 -0.67 -4.51
CA PRO A 228 -9.90 -1.19 -3.56
C PRO A 228 -11.33 -1.16 -4.14
N PRO A 229 -12.21 -2.04 -3.65
CA PRO A 229 -13.63 -2.05 -3.99
C PRO A 229 -14.37 -0.93 -3.24
N LEU A 230 -15.51 -0.52 -3.76
CA LEU A 230 -16.41 0.42 -3.07
C LEU A 230 -16.89 -0.15 -1.74
N GLN A 231 -17.26 -1.43 -1.74
CA GLN A 231 -17.73 -2.13 -0.55
C GLN A 231 -16.60 -2.97 0.04
N ARG A 232 -16.15 -2.58 1.24
CA ARG A 232 -15.16 -3.33 2.01
C ARG A 232 -15.84 -4.38 2.88
N LEU A 233 -15.15 -5.50 3.07
CA LEU A 233 -15.55 -6.62 3.92
C LEU A 233 -14.93 -6.47 5.32
N PRO A 234 -15.65 -6.84 6.39
CA PRO A 234 -15.07 -6.92 7.71
C PRO A 234 -13.95 -7.98 7.75
N ILE A 235 -12.81 -7.65 8.37
CA ILE A 235 -11.69 -8.58 8.53
C ILE A 235 -11.92 -9.38 9.81
N SER A 236 -12.73 -10.43 9.74
CA SER A 236 -13.09 -11.28 10.88
C SER A 236 -13.22 -12.75 10.46
N GLY A 237 -13.47 -13.64 11.43
CA GLY A 237 -13.67 -15.07 11.17
C GLY A 237 -12.38 -15.87 11.03
N SER A 238 -12.37 -16.91 10.19
CA SER A 238 -11.25 -17.84 10.01
C SER A 238 -10.02 -17.17 9.37
N SER A 239 -8.86 -17.85 9.39
CA SER A 239 -7.63 -17.35 8.74
C SER A 239 -7.86 -17.08 7.24
N GLN A 240 -8.58 -17.99 6.57
CA GLN A 240 -8.96 -17.86 5.17
C GLN A 240 -9.91 -16.68 4.96
N ALA A 241 -10.94 -16.52 5.79
CA ALA A 241 -11.88 -15.41 5.71
C ALA A 241 -11.18 -14.05 5.86
N ARG A 242 -10.27 -13.93 6.83
CA ARG A 242 -9.47 -12.71 7.01
C ARG A 242 -8.57 -12.44 5.80
N LYS A 243 -7.89 -13.46 5.25
CA LYS A 243 -7.02 -13.29 4.07
C LYS A 243 -7.78 -12.82 2.83
N VAL A 244 -8.94 -13.41 2.55
CA VAL A 244 -9.74 -13.00 1.39
C VAL A 244 -10.40 -11.64 1.60
N ALA A 245 -10.83 -11.31 2.82
CA ALA A 245 -11.33 -9.97 3.16
C ALA A 245 -10.23 -8.91 3.00
N THR A 246 -9.01 -9.17 3.49
CA THR A 246 -7.85 -8.26 3.31
C THR A 246 -7.50 -8.10 1.83
N THR A 247 -7.46 -9.19 1.07
CA THR A 247 -7.14 -9.16 -0.37
C THR A 247 -8.22 -8.42 -1.15
N TRP A 248 -9.49 -8.70 -0.88
CA TRP A 248 -10.63 -7.98 -1.44
C TRP A 248 -10.57 -6.49 -1.10
N ASN A 249 -10.39 -6.13 0.17
CA ASN A 249 -10.36 -4.72 0.57
C ASN A 249 -9.21 -3.93 -0.07
N ARG A 250 -8.16 -4.61 -0.51
CA ARG A 250 -7.02 -4.00 -1.19
C ARG A 250 -7.19 -3.91 -2.70
N TYR A 251 -7.64 -5.00 -3.32
CA TYR A 251 -7.58 -5.16 -4.79
C TYR A 251 -8.94 -5.48 -5.42
N GLY A 252 -10.03 -5.55 -4.65
CA GLY A 252 -11.34 -5.97 -5.13
C GLY A 252 -11.86 -5.16 -6.30
N GLY A 253 -11.58 -3.84 -6.36
CA GLY A 253 -11.94 -3.00 -7.50
C GLY A 253 -11.21 -3.41 -8.78
N LEU A 254 -9.88 -3.59 -8.69
CA LEU A 254 -9.07 -4.09 -9.81
C LEU A 254 -9.45 -5.52 -10.20
N LEU A 255 -9.62 -6.40 -9.21
CA LEU A 255 -9.91 -7.82 -9.43
C LEU A 255 -11.28 -8.02 -10.07
N SER A 256 -12.29 -7.21 -9.72
CA SER A 256 -13.59 -7.24 -10.41
C SER A 256 -13.41 -6.94 -11.90
N ARG A 257 -12.71 -5.85 -12.25
CA ARG A 257 -12.49 -5.46 -13.66
C ARG A 257 -11.71 -6.52 -14.44
N LEU A 258 -10.62 -7.03 -13.88
CA LEU A 258 -9.84 -8.10 -14.51
C LEU A 258 -10.66 -9.39 -14.65
N SER A 259 -11.59 -9.63 -13.73
CA SER A 259 -12.50 -10.77 -13.80
C SER A 259 -13.53 -10.57 -14.90
N ASP A 260 -14.08 -9.37 -15.07
CA ASP A 260 -15.01 -9.05 -16.15
C ASP A 260 -14.35 -9.21 -17.52
N GLU A 261 -13.13 -8.67 -17.71
CA GLU A 261 -12.33 -8.80 -18.93
C GLU A 261 -12.09 -10.28 -19.32
N LYS A 262 -11.88 -11.15 -18.33
CA LYS A 262 -11.58 -12.57 -18.54
C LYS A 262 -12.79 -13.49 -18.34
N GLN A 263 -13.99 -12.93 -18.15
CA GLN A 263 -15.23 -13.67 -17.85
C GLN A 263 -15.03 -14.69 -16.72
N LEU A 264 -14.49 -14.22 -15.60
CA LEU A 264 -14.15 -15.01 -14.44
C LEU A 264 -15.02 -14.60 -13.25
N ASP A 265 -15.33 -15.54 -12.37
CA ASP A 265 -15.88 -15.21 -11.06
C ASP A 265 -14.82 -14.46 -10.24
N VAL A 266 -15.11 -13.24 -9.79
CA VAL A 266 -14.14 -12.44 -9.01
C VAL A 266 -13.66 -13.17 -7.75
N ALA A 267 -14.46 -14.08 -7.19
CA ALA A 267 -14.01 -14.90 -6.07
C ALA A 267 -12.89 -15.86 -6.45
N CYS A 268 -12.85 -16.35 -7.70
CA CYS A 268 -11.72 -17.12 -8.21
C CYS A 268 -10.46 -16.24 -8.31
N ALA A 269 -10.59 -15.02 -8.82
CA ALA A 269 -9.48 -14.07 -8.94
C ALA A 269 -8.86 -13.75 -7.57
N VAL A 270 -9.69 -13.42 -6.58
CA VAL A 270 -9.24 -13.16 -5.20
C VAL A 270 -8.59 -14.40 -4.60
N ALA A 271 -9.23 -15.57 -4.72
CA ALA A 271 -8.72 -16.81 -4.12
C ALA A 271 -7.36 -17.23 -4.71
N VAL A 272 -7.21 -17.13 -6.03
CA VAL A 272 -5.96 -17.41 -6.72
C VAL A 272 -4.89 -16.42 -6.27
N LEU A 273 -5.19 -15.12 -6.20
CA LEU A 273 -4.23 -14.14 -5.72
C LEU A 273 -3.81 -14.41 -4.26
N CYS A 274 -4.74 -14.78 -3.37
CA CYS A 274 -4.42 -15.12 -1.97
C CYS A 274 -3.46 -16.32 -1.82
N VAL A 275 -3.52 -17.26 -2.75
CA VAL A 275 -2.74 -18.51 -2.68
C VAL A 275 -1.40 -18.39 -3.39
N GLU A 276 -1.41 -17.77 -4.57
CA GLU A 276 -0.24 -17.70 -5.46
C GLU A 276 0.60 -16.45 -5.23
N SER A 277 0.08 -15.46 -4.51
CA SER A 277 0.79 -14.25 -4.14
C SER A 277 0.82 -14.07 -2.62
N SER A 278 1.93 -13.52 -2.12
CA SER A 278 1.99 -13.02 -0.75
C SER A 278 1.20 -11.72 -0.56
N GLY A 279 0.70 -11.11 -1.65
CA GLY A 279 0.03 -9.82 -1.66
C GLY A 279 0.96 -8.61 -1.47
N LYS A 280 2.26 -8.85 -1.22
CA LYS A 280 3.29 -7.84 -0.98
C LYS A 280 4.13 -7.65 -2.24
N GLY A 281 3.95 -6.51 -2.92
CA GLY A 281 4.71 -6.17 -4.13
C GLY A 281 5.98 -5.38 -3.89
N PHE A 282 6.11 -4.79 -2.71
CA PHE A 282 7.13 -3.82 -2.38
C PHE A 282 7.66 -4.08 -0.97
N GLU A 283 8.94 -3.76 -0.76
CA GLU A 283 9.58 -3.77 0.54
C GLU A 283 8.86 -2.80 1.48
N GLU A 284 8.70 -3.22 2.73
CA GLU A 284 8.03 -2.45 3.79
C GLU A 284 8.98 -1.41 4.43
N SER A 285 10.24 -1.34 3.97
CA SER A 285 11.22 -0.35 4.40
C SER A 285 11.05 0.97 3.61
N ASN A 286 11.51 2.10 4.19
CA ASN A 286 11.40 3.48 3.68
C ASN A 286 11.90 3.75 2.24
N GLN A 287 12.31 2.72 1.49
CA GLN A 287 12.70 2.81 0.09
C GLN A 287 11.63 2.26 -0.88
N GLY A 288 10.61 1.55 -0.39
CA GLY A 288 9.45 1.12 -1.20
C GLY A 288 9.79 0.33 -2.46
N ARG A 289 10.96 -0.32 -2.53
CA ARG A 289 11.43 -1.02 -3.74
C ARG A 289 10.61 -2.27 -3.99
N MET A 290 10.43 -2.64 -5.26
CA MET A 290 9.79 -3.89 -5.62
C MET A 290 10.46 -5.09 -4.94
N ILE A 291 9.66 -6.04 -4.46
CA ILE A 291 10.18 -7.32 -3.96
C ILE A 291 10.68 -8.14 -5.15
N ILE A 292 11.94 -8.57 -5.08
CA ILE A 292 12.57 -9.39 -6.12
C ILE A 292 13.18 -10.66 -5.56
N ARG A 293 13.42 -11.63 -6.43
CA ARG A 293 14.33 -12.74 -6.14
C ARG A 293 15.22 -12.98 -7.35
N PHE A 294 16.52 -12.89 -7.13
CA PHE A 294 17.51 -13.10 -8.17
C PHE A 294 17.78 -14.59 -8.36
N GLU A 295 17.73 -15.07 -9.59
CA GLU A 295 17.94 -16.47 -9.92
C GLU A 295 19.19 -16.58 -10.81
N ASN A 296 20.38 -16.64 -10.20
CA ASN A 296 21.64 -16.63 -10.98
C ASN A 296 21.78 -17.83 -11.95
N HIS A 297 21.04 -18.92 -11.73
CA HIS A 297 20.94 -20.04 -12.68
C HIS A 297 20.17 -19.67 -13.96
N LYS A 298 19.29 -18.66 -13.90
CA LYS A 298 18.67 -18.03 -15.08
C LYS A 298 19.64 -17.06 -15.73
N LEU A 299 20.46 -16.34 -14.97
CA LEU A 299 21.53 -15.50 -15.53
C LEU A 299 22.51 -16.37 -16.34
N TRP A 300 22.83 -17.57 -15.84
CA TRP A 300 23.58 -18.56 -16.63
C TRP A 300 22.89 -18.87 -17.96
N LYS A 301 21.58 -19.15 -17.94
CA LYS A 301 20.81 -19.45 -19.15
C LYS A 301 20.85 -18.31 -20.17
N PHE A 302 20.66 -17.07 -19.74
CA PHE A 302 20.50 -15.91 -20.63
C PHE A 302 21.81 -15.24 -21.03
N TRP A 303 22.86 -15.37 -20.23
CA TRP A 303 24.15 -14.71 -20.46
C TRP A 303 25.34 -15.63 -20.20
N GLY A 304 25.38 -16.32 -19.06
CA GLY A 304 26.57 -17.05 -18.60
C GLY A 304 27.01 -18.21 -19.49
N ARG A 305 26.09 -18.86 -20.23
CA ARG A 305 26.46 -19.94 -21.18
C ARG A 305 27.42 -19.47 -22.29
N GLN A 306 27.36 -18.18 -22.65
CA GLN A 306 28.23 -17.57 -23.66
C GLN A 306 29.45 -16.89 -23.02
N HIS A 307 29.42 -16.67 -21.71
CA HIS A 307 30.42 -15.94 -20.92
C HIS A 307 30.83 -16.77 -19.69
N ALA A 308 31.24 -18.01 -19.94
CA ALA A 308 31.34 -19.02 -18.90
C ALA A 308 32.36 -18.65 -17.82
N ASP A 309 33.53 -18.14 -18.21
CA ASP A 309 34.59 -17.76 -17.27
C ASP A 309 34.15 -16.59 -16.40
N ASP A 310 33.58 -15.54 -17.01
CA ASP A 310 33.06 -14.38 -16.29
C ASP A 310 31.92 -14.77 -15.33
N PHE A 311 31.03 -15.65 -15.77
CA PHE A 311 29.98 -16.16 -14.88
C PHE A 311 30.58 -16.88 -13.67
N HIS A 312 31.50 -17.82 -13.87
CA HIS A 312 32.09 -18.57 -12.76
C HIS A 312 33.01 -17.72 -11.87
N ASN A 313 33.51 -16.60 -12.38
CA ASN A 313 34.23 -15.62 -11.58
C ASN A 313 33.33 -14.93 -10.56
N HIS A 314 32.04 -14.72 -10.87
CA HIS A 314 31.14 -13.90 -10.06
C HIS A 314 29.94 -14.63 -9.45
N PHE A 315 29.52 -15.75 -10.03
CA PHE A 315 28.28 -16.45 -9.67
C PHE A 315 28.51 -17.95 -9.57
N ARG A 316 27.81 -18.58 -8.62
CA ARG A 316 27.69 -20.03 -8.57
C ARG A 316 26.37 -20.48 -7.98
N TYR A 317 25.97 -21.69 -8.31
CA TYR A 317 24.79 -22.37 -7.78
C TYR A 317 25.01 -23.88 -7.78
N LYS A 318 24.15 -24.62 -7.09
CA LYS A 318 24.23 -26.09 -7.04
C LYS A 318 23.68 -26.68 -8.33
N THR A 319 24.54 -27.24 -9.18
CA THR A 319 24.13 -27.78 -10.49
C THR A 319 23.16 -28.96 -10.41
N SER A 320 23.23 -29.78 -9.35
CA SER A 320 22.28 -30.89 -9.13
C SER A 320 20.89 -30.45 -8.65
N GLN A 321 20.76 -29.23 -8.15
CA GLN A 321 19.50 -28.61 -7.73
C GLN A 321 19.59 -27.11 -8.02
N THR A 322 19.32 -26.75 -9.27
CA THR A 322 19.67 -25.42 -9.83
C THR A 322 19.02 -24.24 -9.11
N TRP A 323 17.94 -24.47 -8.34
CA TRP A 323 17.26 -23.49 -7.48
C TRP A 323 17.84 -23.38 -6.05
N LYS A 324 19.00 -23.99 -5.80
CA LYS A 324 19.68 -23.99 -4.49
C LYS A 324 21.14 -23.57 -4.62
N GLY A 325 21.70 -23.12 -3.49
CA GLY A 325 23.13 -22.84 -3.37
C GLY A 325 23.59 -21.59 -4.12
N HIS A 326 22.67 -20.67 -4.39
CA HIS A 326 22.96 -19.42 -5.08
C HIS A 326 23.92 -18.55 -4.25
N GLN A 327 25.06 -18.20 -4.86
CA GLN A 327 26.07 -17.34 -4.28
C GLN A 327 26.67 -16.42 -5.34
N TRP A 328 27.23 -15.30 -4.89
CA TRP A 328 27.93 -14.35 -5.74
C TRP A 328 29.12 -13.71 -5.03
N ARG A 329 29.97 -13.02 -5.80
CA ARG A 329 31.02 -12.11 -5.32
C ARG A 329 31.30 -11.02 -6.36
N ALA A 330 31.66 -9.83 -5.91
CA ALA A 330 31.93 -8.70 -6.80
C ALA A 330 33.31 -8.81 -7.43
N THR A 331 34.33 -9.15 -6.64
CA THR A 331 35.72 -9.28 -7.12
C THR A 331 36.16 -10.74 -7.13
N GLN A 332 36.93 -11.14 -8.14
CA GLN A 332 37.56 -12.45 -8.16
C GLN A 332 38.52 -12.59 -6.96
N GLY A 333 38.42 -13.70 -6.23
CA GLY A 333 39.22 -13.96 -5.04
C GLY A 333 38.55 -13.58 -3.72
N GLU A 334 37.48 -12.77 -3.74
CA GLU A 334 36.67 -12.49 -2.55
C GLU A 334 35.83 -13.69 -2.11
N GLU A 335 35.31 -13.58 -0.88
CA GLU A 335 34.41 -14.57 -0.29
C GLU A 335 33.09 -14.67 -1.06
N TRP A 336 32.50 -15.86 -1.02
CA TRP A 336 31.22 -16.14 -1.68
C TRP A 336 30.05 -15.81 -0.76
N HIS A 337 29.24 -14.84 -1.14
CA HIS A 337 28.08 -14.41 -0.37
C HIS A 337 26.79 -15.07 -0.87
N LYS A 338 25.96 -15.54 0.07
CA LYS A 338 24.56 -15.90 -0.21
C LYS A 338 23.72 -14.62 -0.24
N PHE A 339 22.71 -14.58 -1.11
CA PHE A 339 21.85 -13.40 -1.23
C PHE A 339 20.35 -13.69 -0.99
N HIS A 340 19.94 -14.96 -1.04
CA HIS A 340 18.56 -15.31 -0.72
C HIS A 340 18.19 -15.08 0.74
N GLY A 341 16.97 -14.59 0.94
CA GLY A 341 16.39 -14.32 2.27
C GLY A 341 16.56 -12.87 2.74
N SER A 342 17.18 -12.00 1.94
CA SER A 342 17.35 -10.57 2.24
C SER A 342 17.15 -9.75 0.98
N GLN A 343 16.11 -8.90 0.95
CA GLN A 343 15.87 -8.02 -0.20
C GLN A 343 17.07 -7.11 -0.49
N ARG A 344 17.77 -6.61 0.54
CA ARG A 344 19.02 -5.86 0.36
C ARG A 344 20.04 -6.66 -0.46
N ALA A 345 20.28 -7.93 -0.10
CA ALA A 345 21.26 -8.76 -0.78
C ALA A 345 20.79 -9.16 -2.19
N GLU A 346 19.49 -9.43 -2.38
CA GLU A 346 18.88 -9.66 -3.70
C GLU A 346 19.07 -8.46 -4.64
N TRP A 347 18.88 -7.22 -4.13
CA TRP A 347 19.10 -5.99 -4.89
C TRP A 347 20.58 -5.67 -5.14
N GLU A 348 21.48 -6.06 -4.24
CA GLU A 348 22.93 -5.90 -4.43
C GLU A 348 23.43 -6.78 -5.58
N VAL A 349 23.08 -8.07 -5.59
CA VAL A 349 23.42 -8.97 -6.70
C VAL A 349 22.69 -8.55 -7.99
N LEU A 350 21.43 -8.10 -7.85
CA LEU A 350 20.70 -7.18 -8.72
C LEU A 350 21.61 -6.24 -9.52
N LYS A 351 22.04 -5.22 -8.80
CA LYS A 351 22.79 -4.08 -9.31
C LYS A 351 24.08 -4.53 -9.98
N PHE A 352 24.78 -5.50 -9.41
CA PHE A 352 26.01 -6.04 -9.99
C PHE A 352 25.73 -6.75 -11.33
N ALA A 353 24.75 -7.66 -11.38
CA ALA A 353 24.40 -8.37 -12.61
C ALA A 353 23.95 -7.41 -13.73
N ARG A 354 23.20 -6.35 -13.40
CA ARG A 354 22.81 -5.32 -14.38
C ARG A 354 23.99 -4.54 -14.96
N SER A 355 25.10 -4.42 -14.22
CA SER A 355 26.31 -3.78 -14.73
C SER A 355 27.09 -4.66 -15.72
N ILE A 356 26.83 -5.97 -15.72
CA ILE A 356 27.38 -6.93 -16.68
C ILE A 356 26.48 -6.99 -17.91
N ASP A 357 25.19 -7.30 -17.71
CA ASP A 357 24.19 -7.36 -18.78
C ASP A 357 22.80 -7.06 -18.18
N ASN A 358 22.25 -5.89 -18.51
CA ASN A 358 21.00 -5.38 -17.94
C ASN A 358 19.80 -6.28 -18.27
N GLU A 359 19.64 -6.66 -19.53
CA GLU A 359 18.49 -7.41 -20.02
C GLU A 359 18.51 -8.85 -19.48
N ALA A 360 19.66 -9.53 -19.51
CA ALA A 360 19.81 -10.87 -18.96
C ALA A 360 19.62 -10.88 -17.43
N ALA A 361 20.10 -9.86 -16.72
CA ALA A 361 19.88 -9.72 -15.29
C ALA A 361 18.40 -9.55 -14.94
N LEU A 362 17.68 -8.68 -15.66
CA LEU A 362 16.24 -8.46 -15.46
C LEU A 362 15.40 -9.68 -15.87
N LYS A 363 15.78 -10.40 -16.93
CA LYS A 363 15.20 -11.72 -17.24
C LYS A 363 15.39 -12.73 -16.10
N SER A 364 16.39 -12.53 -15.25
CA SER A 364 16.79 -13.49 -14.23
C SER A 364 16.24 -13.19 -12.84
N ILE A 365 15.26 -12.31 -12.69
CA ILE A 365 14.57 -12.07 -11.42
C ILE A 365 13.09 -12.39 -11.49
N SER A 366 12.52 -12.90 -10.40
CA SER A 366 11.07 -12.81 -10.17
C SER A 366 10.74 -11.45 -9.57
N MET A 367 9.62 -10.87 -9.98
CA MET A 367 9.25 -9.48 -9.73
C MET A 367 7.90 -9.37 -9.01
N GLY A 368 7.86 -8.56 -7.97
CA GLY A 368 6.64 -8.08 -7.33
C GLY A 368 5.83 -9.14 -6.56
N ALA A 369 4.59 -8.77 -6.24
CA ALA A 369 3.65 -9.58 -5.49
C ALA A 369 3.42 -10.97 -6.11
N PRO A 370 3.28 -11.12 -7.44
CA PRO A 370 3.06 -12.42 -8.06
C PRO A 370 4.35 -13.20 -8.35
N GLN A 371 5.53 -12.61 -8.11
CA GLN A 371 6.82 -13.23 -8.39
C GLN A 371 6.95 -13.74 -9.84
N ILE A 372 6.50 -12.95 -10.81
CA ILE A 372 6.63 -13.30 -12.24
C ILE A 372 8.08 -13.09 -12.66
N MET A 373 8.67 -14.10 -13.32
CA MET A 373 10.03 -13.99 -13.84
C MET A 373 10.10 -13.00 -15.01
N GLY A 374 11.12 -12.14 -15.03
CA GLY A 374 11.29 -11.12 -16.07
C GLY A 374 11.38 -11.68 -17.49
N PHE A 375 11.82 -12.94 -17.68
CA PHE A 375 11.79 -13.59 -18.99
C PHE A 375 10.38 -13.88 -19.55
N HIS A 376 9.32 -13.65 -18.77
CA HIS A 376 7.93 -13.70 -19.23
C HIS A 376 7.41 -12.36 -19.75
N HIS A 377 8.23 -11.29 -19.81
CA HIS A 377 7.81 -9.95 -20.22
C HIS A 377 6.94 -9.94 -21.48
N GLU A 378 7.36 -10.64 -22.55
CA GLU A 378 6.65 -10.69 -23.82
C GLU A 378 5.30 -11.41 -23.69
N GLN A 379 5.25 -12.50 -22.91
CA GLN A 379 4.02 -13.26 -22.67
C GLN A 379 2.94 -12.39 -22.02
N ILE A 380 3.33 -11.43 -21.17
CA ILE A 380 2.42 -10.55 -20.45
C ILE A 380 2.37 -9.13 -21.04
N GLY A 381 2.83 -8.97 -22.29
CA GLY A 381 2.61 -7.75 -23.09
C GLY A 381 3.66 -6.64 -22.96
N TYR A 382 4.81 -6.88 -22.32
CA TYR A 382 5.89 -5.90 -22.24
C TYR A 382 6.96 -6.12 -23.33
N PRO A 383 7.45 -5.05 -23.98
CA PRO A 383 8.41 -5.14 -25.07
C PRO A 383 9.81 -5.61 -24.63
N SER A 384 10.15 -5.46 -23.34
CA SER A 384 11.42 -5.92 -22.77
C SER A 384 11.27 -6.26 -21.28
N ALA A 385 12.25 -6.97 -20.72
CA ALA A 385 12.30 -7.21 -19.28
C ALA A 385 12.48 -5.91 -18.49
N GLU A 386 13.12 -4.91 -19.08
CA GLU A 386 13.24 -3.56 -18.52
C GLU A 386 11.91 -2.82 -18.46
N ALA A 387 11.12 -2.84 -19.53
CA ALA A 387 9.78 -2.22 -19.53
C ALA A 387 8.86 -2.86 -18.47
N MET A 388 8.92 -4.19 -18.34
CA MET A 388 8.20 -4.90 -17.27
C MET A 388 8.71 -4.51 -15.88
N PHE A 389 10.04 -4.45 -15.69
CA PHE A 389 10.65 -4.07 -14.43
C PHE A 389 10.27 -2.65 -14.02
N ASP A 390 10.27 -1.70 -14.95
CA ASP A 390 9.89 -0.31 -14.68
C ASP A 390 8.42 -0.20 -14.31
N ALA A 391 7.52 -0.86 -15.06
CA ALA A 391 6.10 -0.89 -14.74
C ALA A 391 5.85 -1.49 -13.34
N PHE A 392 6.44 -2.64 -13.05
CA PHE A 392 6.25 -3.32 -11.78
C PHE A 392 6.94 -2.60 -10.61
N SER A 393 8.03 -1.88 -10.85
CA SER A 393 8.73 -1.08 -9.83
C SER A 393 7.96 0.17 -9.43
N ASN A 394 7.07 0.65 -10.28
CA ASN A 394 6.30 1.87 -10.04
C ASN A 394 4.87 1.59 -9.58
N ASP A 395 4.28 0.44 -9.93
CA ASP A 395 2.85 0.25 -9.78
C ASP A 395 2.46 -1.19 -9.36
N ILE A 396 1.73 -1.29 -8.25
CA ILE A 396 1.15 -2.56 -7.78
C ILE A 396 0.04 -3.05 -8.71
N GLU A 397 -0.71 -2.15 -9.35
CA GLU A 397 -1.73 -2.54 -10.35
C GLU A 397 -1.04 -3.24 -11.52
N ALA A 398 0.05 -2.69 -12.07
CA ALA A 398 0.84 -3.35 -13.11
C ALA A 398 1.30 -4.76 -12.71
N GLN A 399 1.74 -4.97 -11.46
CA GLN A 399 2.12 -6.29 -10.97
C GLN A 399 0.93 -7.26 -10.98
N ILE A 400 -0.23 -6.84 -10.45
CA ILE A 400 -1.43 -7.69 -10.40
C ILE A 400 -1.98 -7.93 -11.80
N ARG A 401 -2.01 -6.93 -12.68
CA ARG A 401 -2.39 -7.12 -14.09
C ARG A 401 -1.51 -8.15 -14.78
N GLY A 402 -0.19 -8.02 -14.65
CA GLY A 402 0.75 -8.98 -15.22
C GLY A 402 0.54 -10.40 -14.71
N PHE A 403 0.11 -10.58 -13.46
CA PHE A 403 -0.25 -11.90 -12.91
C PHE A 403 -1.44 -12.52 -13.65
N PHE A 404 -2.47 -11.73 -13.94
CA PHE A 404 -3.64 -12.19 -14.68
C PHE A 404 -3.36 -12.34 -16.18
N ASP A 405 -2.46 -11.52 -16.75
CA ASP A 405 -2.05 -11.62 -18.16
C ASP A 405 -1.15 -12.83 -18.42
N PHE A 406 -0.49 -13.34 -17.38
CA PHE A 406 0.22 -14.61 -17.45
C PHE A 406 -0.72 -15.81 -17.70
N PHE A 407 -2.01 -15.70 -17.35
CA PHE A 407 -2.94 -16.81 -17.49
C PHE A 407 -3.22 -17.14 -18.95
N SER A 408 -2.80 -18.33 -19.36
CA SER A 408 -3.19 -18.89 -20.66
C SER A 408 -4.71 -19.08 -20.76
N ARG A 409 -5.23 -19.14 -21.98
CA ARG A 409 -6.64 -19.46 -22.25
C ARG A 409 -7.11 -20.71 -21.51
N THR A 410 -6.28 -21.75 -21.46
CA THR A 410 -6.60 -22.99 -20.75
C THR A 410 -6.70 -22.79 -19.24
N MET A 411 -5.80 -22.00 -18.64
CA MET A 411 -5.85 -21.67 -17.21
C MET A 411 -7.15 -20.94 -16.85
N VAL A 412 -7.52 -19.93 -17.64
CA VAL A 412 -8.79 -19.19 -17.46
C VAL A 412 -9.99 -20.14 -17.54
N GLN A 413 -10.02 -21.04 -18.54
CA GLN A 413 -11.08 -22.05 -18.66
C GLN A 413 -11.18 -23.00 -17.46
N ARG A 414 -10.06 -23.34 -16.81
CA ARG A 414 -10.08 -24.14 -15.57
C ARG A 414 -10.71 -23.37 -14.43
N LEU A 415 -10.36 -22.11 -14.26
CA LEU A 415 -10.96 -21.26 -13.22
C LEU A 415 -12.46 -20.99 -13.47
N GLN A 416 -12.87 -20.79 -14.72
CA GLN A 416 -14.27 -20.63 -15.10
C GLN A 416 -15.12 -21.86 -14.74
N ARG A 417 -14.53 -23.06 -14.80
CA ARG A 417 -15.16 -24.32 -14.40
C ARG A 417 -14.92 -24.68 -12.93
N GLN A 418 -14.27 -23.79 -12.17
CA GLN A 418 -13.86 -24.01 -10.78
C GLN A 418 -13.00 -25.28 -10.58
N ASP A 419 -12.26 -25.68 -11.62
CA ASP A 419 -11.31 -26.80 -11.63
C ASP A 419 -9.95 -26.34 -11.10
N PHE A 420 -9.93 -25.99 -9.81
CA PHE A 420 -8.77 -25.37 -9.15
C PHE A 420 -7.53 -26.26 -9.13
N SER A 421 -7.71 -27.58 -9.05
CA SER A 421 -6.59 -28.54 -9.07
C SER A 421 -5.90 -28.55 -10.44
N SER A 422 -6.66 -28.54 -11.53
CA SER A 422 -6.06 -28.45 -12.87
C SER A 422 -5.45 -27.08 -13.14
N PHE A 423 -6.07 -25.99 -12.68
CA PHE A 423 -5.45 -24.65 -12.72
C PHE A 423 -4.09 -24.64 -12.00
N ALA A 424 -4.05 -25.11 -10.75
CA ALA A 424 -2.83 -25.15 -9.96
C ALA A 424 -1.74 -26.03 -10.61
N GLY A 425 -2.13 -27.12 -11.29
CA GLY A 425 -1.19 -27.96 -12.04
C GLY A 425 -0.58 -27.27 -13.25
N LEU A 426 -1.32 -26.36 -13.90
CA LEU A 426 -0.83 -25.54 -15.01
C LEU A 426 0.06 -24.39 -14.51
N TYR A 427 -0.29 -23.79 -13.37
CA TYR A 427 0.43 -22.63 -12.82
C TYR A 427 1.71 -23.03 -12.05
N ASN A 428 1.60 -23.97 -11.11
CA ASN A 428 2.68 -24.39 -10.21
C ASN A 428 3.39 -25.69 -10.65
N GLY A 429 2.89 -26.36 -11.69
CA GLY A 429 3.32 -27.69 -12.09
C GLY A 429 2.58 -28.83 -11.36
N SER A 430 2.67 -30.03 -11.92
CA SER A 430 1.83 -31.18 -11.53
C SER A 430 2.09 -31.72 -10.12
N GLY A 431 3.27 -31.49 -9.56
CA GLY A 431 3.74 -32.13 -8.32
C GLY A 431 2.98 -31.74 -7.04
N GLN A 432 2.33 -30.58 -7.00
CA GLN A 432 1.57 -30.09 -5.83
C GLN A 432 0.15 -29.63 -6.18
N LYS A 433 -0.35 -29.98 -7.36
CA LYS A 433 -1.61 -29.45 -7.91
C LYS A 433 -2.82 -29.64 -7.00
N GLN A 434 -2.92 -30.78 -6.29
CA GLN A 434 -4.02 -31.05 -5.37
C GLN A 434 -3.98 -30.15 -4.13
N LYS A 435 -2.79 -29.88 -3.61
CA LYS A 435 -2.60 -29.06 -2.41
C LYS A 435 -2.96 -27.60 -2.68
N TYR A 436 -2.38 -27.02 -3.74
CA TYR A 436 -2.68 -25.64 -4.15
C TYR A 436 -4.13 -25.50 -4.60
N GLY A 437 -4.66 -26.46 -5.38
CA GLY A 437 -6.08 -26.46 -5.77
C GLY A 437 -7.04 -26.48 -4.57
N SER A 438 -6.74 -27.26 -3.53
CA SER A 438 -7.51 -27.27 -2.28
C SER A 438 -7.45 -25.93 -1.55
N TRP A 439 -6.28 -25.30 -1.48
CA TRP A 439 -6.14 -23.97 -0.88
C TRP A 439 -6.92 -22.91 -1.66
N ILE A 440 -6.86 -22.90 -2.99
CA ILE A 440 -7.65 -21.97 -3.81
C ILE A 440 -9.13 -22.17 -3.54
N LYS A 441 -9.61 -23.43 -3.52
CA LYS A 441 -11.01 -23.73 -3.20
C LYS A 441 -11.42 -23.19 -1.83
N GLN A 442 -10.61 -23.39 -0.79
CA GLN A 442 -10.92 -22.89 0.56
C GLN A 442 -11.05 -21.37 0.62
N HIS A 443 -10.20 -20.63 -0.10
CA HIS A 443 -10.29 -19.17 -0.15
C HIS A 443 -11.49 -18.72 -0.99
N TYR A 444 -11.76 -19.41 -2.10
CA TYR A 444 -12.96 -19.17 -2.91
C TYR A 444 -14.24 -19.33 -2.09
N ASP A 445 -14.38 -20.47 -1.39
CA ASP A 445 -15.53 -20.75 -0.54
C ASP A 445 -15.65 -19.71 0.60
N ALA A 446 -14.52 -19.32 1.21
CA ALA A 446 -14.50 -18.33 2.29
C ALA A 446 -15.00 -16.96 1.81
N LEU A 447 -14.58 -16.50 0.62
CA LEU A 447 -15.04 -15.23 0.08
C LEU A 447 -16.53 -15.27 -0.25
N LYS A 448 -17.01 -16.37 -0.85
CA LYS A 448 -18.44 -16.56 -1.15
C LYS A 448 -19.33 -16.53 0.11
N GLN A 449 -18.79 -16.87 1.28
CA GLN A 449 -19.52 -16.83 2.54
C GLN A 449 -19.63 -15.41 3.12
N ILE A 450 -18.61 -14.57 2.93
CA ILE A 450 -18.53 -13.25 3.57
C ILE A 450 -18.87 -12.09 2.62
N ALA A 451 -18.83 -12.32 1.30
CA ALA A 451 -19.18 -11.31 0.32
C ALA A 451 -20.69 -11.04 0.35
N PRO A 452 -21.12 -9.77 0.26
CA PRO A 452 -22.52 -9.42 0.12
C PRO A 452 -23.08 -10.05 -1.16
N ARG A 453 -24.29 -10.59 -1.07
CA ARG A 453 -24.97 -11.31 -2.16
C ARG A 453 -25.52 -10.39 -3.22
#